data_AF-A0A2S7NSG3-F1
#
_entry.id   AF-A0A2S7NSG3-F1
#
_cell.length_a   1.000
_cell.length_b   1.000
_cell.length_c   1.000
_cell.angle_alpha   90.00
_cell.angle_beta   90.00
_cell.angle_gamma   90.00
#
_symmetry.space_group_name_H-M   'P 1'
#
loop_
_entity.id
_entity.type
_entity.pdbx_description
1 polymer ?
#
loop_
_entity_poly.entity_id
_entity_poly.type
_entity_poly.pdbx_seq_one_letter_code
_entity_poly.pdbx_strand_id
1 'polypeptide(L)'
;MSHEAKLTSAAAEALVPSLFPKREPITPAQIEAAIHACLEVQRRAVSLGKRPFAACLLGPDNQTVLLTHQSVDQVNHAESSLARLAYCHYPKEYLWRSTAYWAHIGRIIYAATNEQLAGLTGPGNKENFTLNWHTRDVLVGQQKDIEIIGPVEGMDKVVVEESDVYWSKTRAQS
;
A
#
# COMPACT_ATOMS: atom_id res chain seq x y z
N MET A 1 4.87 23.35 -27.91
CA MET A 1 4.11 23.34 -26.64
C MET A 1 3.23 22.11 -26.69
N SER A 2 3.55 21.09 -25.89
CA SER A 2 3.17 19.69 -26.14
C SER A 2 1.67 19.43 -25.98
N HIS A 3 1.15 18.61 -26.89
CA HIS A 3 -0.22 18.10 -27.01
C HIS A 3 -0.70 17.20 -25.85
N GLU A 4 -0.05 17.20 -24.69
CA GLU A 4 -0.56 16.46 -23.54
C GLU A 4 -1.70 17.26 -22.91
N ALA A 5 -2.90 17.11 -23.47
CA ALA A 5 -4.11 17.36 -22.71
C ALA A 5 -3.99 16.54 -21.42
N LYS A 6 -3.91 17.22 -20.26
CA LYS A 6 -4.00 16.59 -18.95
C LYS A 6 -5.38 15.96 -18.84
N LEU A 7 -5.51 14.75 -19.36
CA LEU A 7 -6.75 13.98 -19.30
C LEU A 7 -7.10 13.81 -17.83
N THR A 8 -8.25 14.34 -17.42
CA THR A 8 -8.74 14.14 -16.05
C THR A 8 -9.13 12.68 -15.86
N SER A 9 -9.18 12.21 -14.61
CA SER A 9 -9.65 10.85 -14.31
C SER A 9 -11.05 10.57 -14.86
N ALA A 10 -11.97 11.54 -14.74
CA ALA A 10 -13.31 11.45 -15.32
C ALA A 10 -13.29 11.33 -16.85
N ALA A 11 -12.38 12.03 -17.53
CA ALA A 11 -12.23 11.91 -18.97
C ALA A 11 -11.64 10.55 -19.37
N ALA A 12 -10.72 9.98 -18.60
CA ALA A 12 -10.20 8.64 -18.83
C ALA A 12 -11.28 7.55 -18.65
N GLU A 13 -12.10 7.67 -17.61
CA GLU A 13 -13.24 6.78 -17.37
C GLU A 13 -14.26 6.85 -18.50
N ALA A 14 -14.60 8.05 -18.97
CA ALA A 14 -15.52 8.24 -20.09
C ALA A 14 -14.98 7.67 -21.43
N LEU A 15 -13.66 7.71 -21.66
CA LEU A 15 -13.03 7.19 -22.86
C LEU A 15 -13.02 5.66 -22.92
N VAL A 16 -12.76 5.00 -21.77
CA VAL A 16 -12.61 3.54 -21.71
C VAL A 16 -13.33 2.98 -20.46
N PRO A 17 -14.67 3.03 -20.41
CA PRO A 17 -15.43 2.65 -19.20
C PRO A 17 -15.25 1.18 -18.82
N SER A 18 -14.98 0.30 -19.79
CA SER A 18 -14.68 -1.11 -19.52
C SER A 18 -13.40 -1.31 -18.70
N LEU A 19 -12.45 -0.38 -18.80
CA LEU A 19 -11.18 -0.43 -18.08
C LEU A 19 -11.32 0.14 -16.66
N PHE A 20 -12.33 0.97 -16.42
CA PHE A 20 -12.56 1.65 -15.16
C PHE A 20 -13.96 1.33 -14.58
N PRO A 21 -14.32 0.05 -14.38
CA PRO A 21 -15.62 -0.29 -13.81
C PRO A 21 -15.77 0.29 -12.40
N LYS A 22 -17.01 0.60 -12.02
CA LYS A 22 -17.33 1.13 -10.68
C LYS A 22 -16.83 0.18 -9.59
N ARG A 23 -16.22 0.75 -8.55
CA ARG A 23 -15.78 0.02 -7.35
C ARG A 23 -16.87 0.00 -6.29
N GLU A 24 -16.98 -1.12 -5.57
CA GLU A 24 -17.82 -1.17 -4.38
C GLU A 24 -17.18 -0.36 -3.24
N PRO A 25 -17.97 0.41 -2.47
CA PRO A 25 -17.48 1.07 -1.27
C PRO A 25 -16.88 0.06 -0.28
N ILE A 26 -15.77 0.42 0.37
CA ILE A 26 -15.19 -0.38 1.43
C ILE A 26 -15.64 0.13 2.79
N THR A 27 -15.93 -0.78 3.71
CA THR A 27 -16.35 -0.46 5.08
C THR A 27 -15.16 -0.41 6.04
N PRO A 28 -15.24 0.31 7.18
CA PRO A 28 -14.20 0.30 8.21
C PRO A 28 -13.81 -1.10 8.68
N ALA A 29 -14.78 -2.01 8.86
CA ALA A 29 -14.53 -3.39 9.28
C ALA A 29 -13.72 -4.18 8.24
N GLN A 30 -13.96 -3.95 6.94
CA GLN A 30 -13.17 -4.58 5.86
C GLN A 30 -11.74 -4.02 5.82
N ILE A 31 -11.58 -2.72 6.04
CA ILE A 31 -10.26 -2.06 6.15
C ILE A 31 -9.47 -2.69 7.30
N GLU A 32 -10.08 -2.78 8.47
CA GLU A 32 -9.46 -3.35 9.68
C GLU A 32 -9.06 -4.81 9.45
N ALA A 33 -9.97 -5.64 8.89
CA ALA A 33 -9.67 -7.03 8.56
C ALA A 33 -8.49 -7.18 7.57
N ALA A 34 -8.40 -6.29 6.58
CA ALA A 34 -7.29 -6.29 5.63
C ALA A 34 -5.96 -5.90 6.28
N ILE A 35 -5.97 -4.94 7.22
CA ILE A 35 -4.77 -4.59 8.00
C ILE A 35 -4.35 -5.77 8.89
N HIS A 36 -5.29 -6.48 9.50
CA HIS A 36 -4.98 -7.70 10.25
C HIS A 36 -4.33 -8.77 9.37
N ALA A 37 -4.79 -8.98 8.14
CA ALA A 37 -4.14 -9.89 7.20
C ALA A 37 -2.70 -9.46 6.88
N CYS A 38 -2.43 -8.15 6.72
CA CYS A 38 -1.07 -7.63 6.59
C CYS A 38 -0.23 -7.87 7.85
N LEU A 39 -0.80 -7.68 9.05
CA LEU A 39 -0.10 -7.91 10.31
C LEU A 39 0.30 -9.37 10.51
N GLU A 40 -0.52 -10.34 10.09
CA GLU A 40 -0.14 -11.76 10.12
C GLU A 40 1.14 -12.03 9.31
N VAL A 41 1.24 -11.42 8.12
CA VAL A 41 2.42 -11.53 7.25
C VAL A 41 3.60 -10.79 7.86
N GLN A 42 3.38 -9.58 8.40
CA GLN A 42 4.41 -8.80 9.10
C GLN A 42 5.01 -9.58 10.28
N ARG A 43 4.18 -10.16 11.14
CA ARG A 43 4.62 -10.95 12.30
C ARG A 43 5.51 -12.11 11.89
N ARG A 44 5.13 -12.83 10.83
CA ARG A 44 5.95 -13.89 10.26
C ARG A 44 7.28 -13.35 9.71
N ALA A 45 7.26 -12.24 8.97
CA ALA A 45 8.46 -11.59 8.45
C ALA A 45 9.44 -11.26 9.58
N VAL A 46 8.94 -10.62 10.64
CA VAL A 46 9.72 -10.25 11.82
C VAL A 46 10.29 -11.47 12.54
N SER A 47 9.55 -12.57 12.67
CA SER A 47 10.08 -13.82 13.25
C SER A 47 11.25 -14.42 12.46
N LEU A 48 11.39 -14.05 11.19
CA LEU A 48 12.47 -14.46 10.29
C LEU A 48 13.57 -13.39 10.16
N GLY A 49 13.54 -12.35 11.00
CA GLY A 49 14.49 -11.24 10.95
C GLY A 49 14.34 -10.34 9.73
N LYS A 50 13.15 -10.32 9.10
CA LYS A 50 12.82 -9.40 8.00
C LYS A 50 12.11 -8.16 8.52
N ARG A 51 12.21 -7.08 7.73
CA ARG A 51 11.60 -5.78 8.05
C ARG A 51 10.08 -5.90 8.15
N PRO A 52 9.43 -5.10 9.01
CA PRO A 52 8.00 -5.21 9.29
C PRO A 52 7.17 -4.48 8.21
N PHE A 53 7.29 -4.89 6.95
CA PHE A 53 6.49 -4.36 5.85
C PHE A 53 5.79 -5.50 5.15
N ALA A 54 4.47 -5.38 5.03
CA ALA A 54 3.60 -6.34 4.40
C ALA A 54 2.50 -5.64 3.61
N ALA A 55 2.00 -6.33 2.58
CA ALA A 55 0.91 -5.87 1.74
C ALA A 55 -0.01 -7.04 1.40
N CYS A 56 -1.30 -6.75 1.26
CA CYS A 56 -2.28 -7.68 0.72
C CYS A 56 -3.03 -7.06 -0.47
N LEU A 57 -3.53 -7.93 -1.34
CA LEU A 57 -4.45 -7.58 -2.41
C LEU A 57 -5.83 -8.09 -2.04
N LEU A 58 -6.78 -7.19 -1.80
CA LEU A 58 -8.19 -7.56 -1.70
C LEU A 58 -8.81 -7.66 -3.09
N GLY A 59 -9.67 -8.66 -3.28
CA GLY A 59 -10.52 -8.74 -4.45
C GLY A 59 -11.61 -7.66 -4.49
N PRO A 60 -12.39 -7.60 -5.59
CA PRO A 60 -13.46 -6.62 -5.79
C PRO A 60 -14.58 -6.65 -4.74
N ASP A 61 -14.70 -7.73 -3.98
CA ASP A 61 -15.64 -7.87 -2.86
C ASP A 61 -15.17 -7.17 -1.57
N ASN A 62 -13.97 -6.57 -1.59
CA ASN A 62 -13.31 -5.95 -0.44
C ASN A 62 -13.14 -6.90 0.77
N GLN A 63 -13.18 -8.22 0.57
CA GLN A 63 -13.08 -9.22 1.66
C GLN A 63 -12.08 -10.32 1.33
N THR A 64 -12.10 -10.84 0.11
CA THR A 64 -11.23 -11.94 -0.28
C THR A 64 -9.80 -11.46 -0.41
N VAL A 65 -8.89 -11.96 0.44
CA VAL A 65 -7.45 -11.77 0.29
C VAL A 65 -6.95 -12.67 -0.83
N LEU A 66 -6.61 -12.07 -1.97
CA LEU A 66 -6.16 -12.79 -3.16
C LEU A 66 -4.67 -13.11 -3.12
N LEU A 67 -3.88 -12.14 -2.67
CA LEU A 67 -2.43 -12.24 -2.60
C LEU A 67 -1.93 -11.51 -1.35
N THR A 68 -0.81 -11.97 -0.81
CA THR A 68 -0.08 -11.29 0.25
C THR A 68 1.41 -11.33 -0.05
N HIS A 69 2.16 -10.31 0.41
CA HIS A 69 3.61 -10.29 0.27
C HIS A 69 4.25 -9.54 1.44
N GLN A 70 5.51 -9.89 1.74
CA GLN A 70 6.37 -9.18 2.70
C GLN A 70 7.54 -8.51 1.97
N SER A 71 8.19 -7.51 2.57
CA SER A 71 9.43 -6.99 2.00
C SER A 71 10.56 -8.02 2.12
N VAL A 72 11.27 -8.25 1.01
CA VAL A 72 12.36 -9.24 0.92
C VAL A 72 13.71 -8.59 1.14
N ASP A 73 13.91 -7.41 0.55
CA ASP A 73 15.12 -6.57 0.61
C ASP A 73 14.79 -5.07 0.34
N GLN A 74 15.82 -4.25 0.10
CA GLN A 74 15.71 -2.79 -0.13
C GLN A 74 14.95 -2.37 -1.40
N VAL A 75 14.72 -3.27 -2.35
CA VAL A 75 14.05 -2.96 -3.64
C VAL A 75 12.83 -3.84 -3.89
N ASN A 76 12.86 -5.07 -3.37
CA ASN A 76 11.74 -6.00 -3.38
C ASN A 76 10.83 -5.73 -2.18
N HIS A 77 10.18 -4.58 -2.23
CA HIS A 77 9.18 -4.15 -1.27
C HIS A 77 7.92 -5.00 -1.39
N ALA A 78 7.22 -5.20 -0.27
CA ALA A 78 5.96 -5.93 -0.23
C ALA A 78 5.00 -5.44 -1.31
N GLU A 79 4.85 -4.13 -1.44
CA GLU A 79 3.93 -3.46 -2.34
C GLU A 79 4.32 -3.64 -3.81
N SER A 80 5.59 -3.42 -4.17
CA SER A 80 6.06 -3.50 -5.56
C SER A 80 6.06 -4.95 -6.06
N SER A 81 6.46 -5.89 -5.20
CA SER A 81 6.39 -7.32 -5.49
C SER A 81 4.94 -7.80 -5.62
N LEU A 82 4.05 -7.41 -4.71
CA LEU A 82 2.63 -7.72 -4.78
C LEU A 82 2.00 -7.18 -6.07
N ALA A 83 2.29 -5.94 -6.46
CA ALA A 83 1.78 -5.32 -7.67
C ALA A 83 2.21 -6.08 -8.94
N ARG A 84 3.46 -6.51 -9.01
CA ARG A 84 3.98 -7.34 -10.12
C ARG A 84 3.27 -8.68 -10.19
N LEU A 85 3.13 -9.36 -9.05
CA LEU A 85 2.42 -10.63 -8.96
C LEU A 85 0.95 -10.47 -9.39
N ALA A 86 0.26 -9.46 -8.84
CA ALA A 86 -1.13 -9.16 -9.15
C ALA A 86 -1.34 -8.96 -10.65
N TYR A 87 -0.47 -8.21 -11.31
CA TYR A 87 -0.54 -7.95 -12.75
C TYR A 87 -0.28 -9.20 -13.61
N CYS A 88 0.48 -10.17 -13.11
CA CYS A 88 0.66 -11.46 -13.76
C CYS A 88 -0.55 -12.39 -13.61
N HIS A 89 -1.33 -12.24 -12.54
CA HIS A 89 -2.43 -13.16 -12.20
C HIS A 89 -3.82 -12.67 -12.62
N TYR A 90 -4.04 -11.36 -12.69
CA TYR A 90 -5.38 -10.80 -12.88
C TYR A 90 -5.43 -9.78 -14.02
N PRO A 91 -6.54 -9.71 -14.76
CA PRO A 91 -6.73 -8.69 -15.80
C PRO A 91 -6.92 -7.30 -15.19
N LYS A 92 -6.63 -6.26 -15.97
CA LYS A 92 -6.62 -4.86 -15.52
C LYS A 92 -7.96 -4.41 -14.94
N GLU A 93 -9.04 -4.79 -15.59
CA GLU A 93 -10.42 -4.45 -15.22
C GLU A 93 -10.80 -5.04 -13.84
N TYR A 94 -10.24 -6.21 -13.52
CA TYR A 94 -10.42 -6.84 -12.22
C TYR A 94 -9.56 -6.15 -11.15
N LEU A 95 -8.30 -5.85 -11.47
CA LEU A 95 -7.40 -5.10 -10.59
C LEU A 95 -7.92 -3.71 -10.28
N TRP A 96 -8.59 -3.04 -11.23
CA TRP A 96 -9.17 -1.72 -10.99
C TRP A 96 -10.15 -1.70 -9.82
N ARG A 97 -10.89 -2.80 -9.61
CA ARG A 97 -11.80 -2.94 -8.47
C ARG A 97 -11.15 -3.50 -7.20
N SER A 98 -9.89 -3.90 -7.29
CA SER A 98 -9.12 -4.47 -6.19
C SER A 98 -8.47 -3.36 -5.34
N THR A 99 -7.93 -3.75 -4.18
CA THR A 99 -7.27 -2.82 -3.25
C THR A 99 -5.84 -3.25 -2.94
N ALA A 100 -4.86 -2.42 -3.32
CA ALA A 100 -3.42 -2.52 -3.05
C ALA A 100 -2.67 -1.33 -3.70
N TYR A 101 -1.36 -1.26 -3.50
CA TYR A 101 -0.49 -0.22 -4.06
C TYR A 101 0.02 -0.60 -5.47
N TRP A 102 -0.30 0.20 -6.51
CA TRP A 102 0.19 0.14 -7.92
C TRP A 102 -0.42 -0.93 -8.87
N ALA A 103 0.00 -0.97 -10.15
CA ALA A 103 -0.38 -1.98 -11.18
C ALA A 103 -1.85 -2.04 -11.64
N HIS A 104 -2.46 -0.88 -11.94
CA HIS A 104 -3.88 -0.78 -12.33
C HIS A 104 -4.85 -1.13 -11.19
N ILE A 105 -4.40 -1.00 -9.94
CA ILE A 105 -5.23 -1.22 -8.77
C ILE A 105 -5.86 0.11 -8.36
N GLY A 106 -7.19 0.10 -8.19
CA GLY A 106 -7.97 1.35 -8.09
C GLY A 106 -8.08 1.92 -6.68
N ARG A 107 -7.70 1.17 -5.64
CA ARG A 107 -7.70 1.66 -4.25
C ARG A 107 -6.42 1.29 -3.52
N ILE A 108 -5.89 2.24 -2.76
CA ILE A 108 -4.74 2.09 -1.86
C ILE A 108 -5.21 2.33 -0.43
N ILE A 109 -4.84 1.42 0.47
CA ILE A 109 -5.07 1.57 1.91
C ILE A 109 -3.73 1.43 2.61
N TYR A 110 -3.42 2.36 3.51
CA TYR A 110 -2.24 2.26 4.36
C TYR A 110 -2.59 2.54 5.81
N ALA A 111 -2.01 1.76 6.72
CA ALA A 111 -2.28 1.87 8.15
C ALA A 111 -1.55 3.05 8.77
N ALA A 112 -0.20 3.05 8.71
CA ALA A 112 0.65 4.08 9.30
C ALA A 112 1.34 4.93 8.23
N THR A 113 1.62 6.19 8.55
CA THR A 113 2.31 7.12 7.65
C THR A 113 3.83 6.93 7.65
N ASN A 114 4.49 7.50 6.65
CA ASN A 114 5.94 7.51 6.60
C ASN A 114 6.56 8.42 7.68
N GLU A 115 5.87 9.46 8.15
CA GLU A 115 6.28 10.27 9.30
C GLU A 115 6.22 9.47 10.61
N GLN A 116 5.19 8.65 10.80
CA GLN A 116 5.12 7.75 11.95
C GLN A 116 6.29 6.76 11.94
N LEU A 117 6.62 6.20 10.77
CA LEU A 117 7.81 5.36 10.58
C LEU A 117 9.11 6.12 10.88
N ALA A 118 9.27 7.34 10.36
CA ALA A 118 10.46 8.15 10.59
C ALA A 118 10.64 8.50 12.08
N GLY A 119 9.54 8.83 12.77
CA GLY A 119 9.53 9.02 14.22
C GLY A 119 9.90 7.76 14.98
N LEU A 120 9.44 6.60 14.52
CA LEU A 120 9.75 5.29 15.11
C LEU A 120 11.23 4.90 14.96
N THR A 121 11.80 5.08 13.77
CA THR A 121 13.18 4.65 13.46
C THR A 121 14.24 5.64 13.94
N GLY A 122 13.88 6.92 14.10
CA GLY A 122 14.78 8.00 14.49
C GLY A 122 15.74 8.43 13.37
N PRO A 123 16.46 9.56 13.58
CA PRO A 123 17.44 10.05 12.62
C PRO A 123 18.65 9.12 12.50
N GLY A 124 19.18 8.97 11.29
CA GLY A 124 20.42 8.22 11.06
C GLY A 124 20.29 6.69 11.17
N ASN A 125 19.07 6.15 11.11
CA ASN A 125 18.86 4.71 10.99
C ASN A 125 19.51 4.20 9.68
N LYS A 126 20.57 3.40 9.81
CA LYS A 126 21.36 2.91 8.67
C LYS A 126 20.59 1.90 7.80
N GLU A 127 19.53 1.29 8.33
CA GLU A 127 18.69 0.35 7.59
C GLU A 127 17.57 1.05 6.81
N ASN A 128 17.09 2.19 7.30
CA ASN A 128 15.93 2.89 6.76
C ASN A 128 16.11 4.42 6.72
N PHE A 129 16.65 4.93 5.61
CA PHE A 129 16.63 6.36 5.30
C PHE A 129 15.28 6.73 4.68
N THR A 130 14.36 7.20 5.51
CA THR A 130 13.01 7.58 5.06
C THR A 130 13.04 8.84 4.20
N LEU A 131 12.35 8.80 3.05
CA LEU A 131 12.07 9.98 2.23
C LEU A 131 10.92 10.78 2.81
N ASN A 132 10.91 12.10 2.68
CA ASN A 132 9.73 12.91 3.06
C ASN A 132 8.71 13.00 1.90
N TRP A 133 8.30 11.86 1.36
CA TRP A 133 7.31 11.76 0.28
C TRP A 133 6.16 10.82 0.65
N HIS A 134 4.97 11.16 0.19
CA HIS A 134 3.74 10.40 0.37
C HIS A 134 3.25 9.82 -0.95
N THR A 135 2.43 8.77 -0.88
CA THR A 135 1.73 8.23 -2.04
C THR A 135 0.97 9.31 -2.82
N ARG A 136 0.38 10.28 -2.11
CA ARG A 136 -0.35 11.40 -2.73
C ARG A 136 0.55 12.30 -3.56
N ASP A 137 1.80 12.52 -3.14
CA ASP A 137 2.76 13.34 -3.89
C ASP A 137 3.14 12.67 -5.22
N VAL A 138 3.28 11.34 -5.21
CA VAL A 138 3.61 10.55 -6.39
C VAL A 138 2.46 10.49 -7.40
N LEU A 139 1.21 10.65 -6.93
CA LEU A 139 0.01 10.58 -7.76
C LEU A 139 -0.49 11.95 -8.23
N VAL A 140 0.24 13.04 -7.97
CA VAL A 140 -0.09 14.37 -8.49
C VAL A 140 -0.14 14.34 -10.02
N GLY A 141 -1.26 14.77 -10.58
CA GLY A 141 -1.46 14.81 -12.04
C GLY A 141 -1.79 13.45 -12.68
N GLN A 142 -2.13 12.43 -11.90
CA GLN A 142 -2.59 11.15 -12.42
C GLN A 142 -3.85 11.28 -13.30
N GLN A 143 -3.96 10.40 -14.30
CA GLN A 143 -5.13 10.29 -15.17
C GLN A 143 -6.13 9.23 -14.71
N LYS A 144 -5.91 8.61 -13.54
CA LYS A 144 -6.75 7.55 -12.98
C LYS A 144 -7.35 8.01 -11.67
N ASP A 145 -8.60 7.65 -11.43
CA ASP A 145 -9.25 7.84 -10.13
C ASP A 145 -8.80 6.77 -9.12
N ILE A 146 -7.56 6.88 -8.64
CA ILE A 146 -7.04 6.01 -7.56
C ILE A 146 -7.52 6.56 -6.22
N GLU A 147 -8.30 5.76 -5.50
CA GLU A 147 -8.78 6.07 -4.16
C GLU A 147 -7.67 5.79 -3.13
N ILE A 148 -7.40 6.72 -2.22
CA ILE A 148 -6.35 6.58 -1.20
C ILE A 148 -6.96 6.78 0.19
N ILE A 149 -6.97 5.72 0.99
CA ILE A 149 -7.47 5.73 2.36
C ILE A 149 -6.29 5.52 3.30
N GLY A 150 -6.15 6.40 4.29
CA GLY A 150 -5.09 6.30 5.29
C GLY A 150 -4.59 7.67 5.77
N PRO A 151 -3.88 7.71 6.90
CA PRO A 151 -3.64 6.58 7.81
C PRO A 151 -4.97 6.09 8.42
N VAL A 152 -5.02 4.82 8.80
CA VAL A 152 -6.24 4.22 9.38
C VAL A 152 -6.17 4.39 10.89
N GLU A 153 -6.99 5.30 11.41
CA GLU A 153 -7.02 5.66 12.84
C GLU A 153 -7.22 4.42 13.73
N GLY A 154 -6.39 4.29 14.76
CA GLY A 154 -6.37 3.15 15.68
C GLY A 154 -5.46 2.05 15.19
N MET A 155 -5.60 1.62 13.93
CA MET A 155 -4.75 0.60 13.34
C MET A 155 -3.33 1.10 13.04
N ASP A 156 -3.17 2.40 12.81
CA ASP A 156 -1.87 3.06 12.71
C ASP A 156 -1.01 2.81 13.95
N LYS A 157 -1.59 2.95 15.15
CA LYS A 157 -0.92 2.70 16.44
C LYS A 157 -0.52 1.24 16.60
N VAL A 158 -1.44 0.31 16.29
CA VAL A 158 -1.17 -1.13 16.35
C VAL A 158 -0.01 -1.50 15.43
N VAL A 159 -0.02 -1.03 14.18
CA VAL A 159 1.05 -1.31 13.22
C VAL A 159 2.38 -0.71 13.65
N VAL A 160 2.39 0.52 14.19
CA VAL A 160 3.61 1.16 14.71
C VAL A 160 4.18 0.39 15.90
N GLU A 161 3.33 0.01 16.87
CA GLU A 161 3.75 -0.76 18.05
C GLU A 161 4.33 -2.11 17.66
N GLU A 162 3.65 -2.87 16.80
CA GLU A 162 4.15 -4.17 16.34
C GLU A 162 5.43 -4.05 15.49
N SER A 163 5.57 -2.96 14.74
CA SER A 163 6.78 -2.69 13.95
C SER A 163 7.98 -2.40 14.85
N ASP A 164 7.78 -1.82 16.05
CA ASP A 164 8.88 -1.50 16.97
C ASP A 164 9.61 -2.75 17.48
N VAL A 165 8.96 -3.92 17.46
CA VAL A 165 9.60 -5.21 17.77
C VAL A 165 10.83 -5.48 16.89
N TYR A 166 10.80 -5.00 15.64
CA TYR A 166 11.96 -5.01 14.75
C TYR A 166 12.81 -3.75 14.93
N TRP A 167 12.20 -2.56 14.80
CA TRP A 167 12.96 -1.31 14.71
C TRP A 167 13.74 -0.96 15.97
N SER A 168 13.23 -1.29 17.16
CA SER A 168 13.92 -1.08 18.44
C SER A 168 15.33 -1.68 18.49
N LYS A 169 15.58 -2.76 17.73
CA LYS A 169 16.89 -3.44 17.65
C LYS A 169 17.88 -2.77 16.70
N THR A 170 17.37 -1.92 15.81
CA THR A 170 18.13 -1.26 14.73
C THR A 170 18.31 0.24 14.96
N ARG A 171 17.57 0.82 15.92
CA ARG A 171 17.80 2.18 16.39
C ARG A 171 19.25 2.29 16.88
N ALA A 172 19.93 3.37 16.50
CA ALA A 172 21.27 3.63 17.02
C ALA A 172 21.21 3.61 18.56
N GLN A 173 22.01 2.74 19.18
CA GLN A 173 22.23 2.82 20.61
C GLN A 173 22.93 4.16 20.86
N SER A 174 22.24 5.07 21.53
CA SER A 174 22.81 6.32 22.05
C SER A 174 23.87 6.01 23.10
#